data_AF-A0A183FX81-F1
#
_entry.id   AF-A0A183FX81-F1
#
_cell.length_a   1.000
_cell.length_b   1.000
_cell.length_c   1.000
_cell.angle_alpha   90.00
_cell.angle_beta   90.00
_cell.angle_gamma   90.00
#
_symmetry.space_group_name_H-M   'P 1'
#
loop_
_entity.id
_entity.type
_entity.pdbx_description
1 polymer ?
#
loop_
_entity_poly.entity_id
_entity_poly.type
_entity_poly.pdbx_seq_one_letter_code
_entity_poly.pdbx_strand_id
1 'polypeptide(L)'
;MGLPCRNDDRVKRSVVRILRKTSIENLVSFDFEKFVFRWDSKKHAGYIGLKNQGATCYMNSILQTLYFTTKLRKAVYDMPVSQDDSENNVALAMQRVFYDLQHSDRPVGTKKLTKSFGWDSLETFMQHDVQELCRVLLDNLESKMKKSPVEDTIPNLFRGVMKSYIRCTNVSFESSKEEPFYDIQLNIKGKNNSEYNKVSVFCLFVKSFLV
;
A
#
# COMPACT_ATOMS: atom_id res chain seq x y z
N MET A 1 41.08 -43.65 -20.23
CA MET A 1 40.45 -43.67 -18.90
C MET A 1 39.73 -42.35 -18.71
N GLY A 2 38.41 -42.37 -18.84
CA GLY A 2 37.54 -41.25 -18.51
C GLY A 2 36.48 -41.73 -17.51
N LEU A 3 36.01 -40.79 -16.68
CA LEU A 3 34.82 -40.75 -15.80
C LEU A 3 35.18 -40.04 -14.46
N PRO A 4 34.24 -39.38 -13.75
CA PRO A 4 33.28 -38.38 -14.25
C PRO A 4 33.16 -37.14 -13.32
N CYS A 5 32.56 -36.07 -13.86
CA CYS A 5 32.12 -34.88 -13.13
C CYS A 5 31.00 -35.18 -12.11
N ARG A 6 30.99 -34.47 -10.97
CA ARG A 6 29.79 -34.20 -10.17
C ARG A 6 29.82 -32.75 -9.66
N ASN A 7 28.82 -31.98 -10.10
CA ASN A 7 28.39 -30.72 -9.52
C ASN A 7 27.73 -30.99 -8.15
N ASP A 8 28.02 -30.18 -7.14
CA ASP A 8 27.04 -29.93 -6.07
C ASP A 8 27.25 -28.54 -5.42
N ASP A 9 26.17 -27.78 -5.43
CA ASP A 9 26.00 -26.40 -5.02
C ASP A 9 25.96 -26.27 -3.49
N ARG A 10 27.02 -25.74 -2.89
CA ARG A 10 26.98 -25.33 -1.47
C ARG A 10 26.25 -24.01 -1.28
N VAL A 11 24.93 -24.09 -1.12
CA VAL A 11 24.11 -23.06 -0.46
C VAL A 11 24.55 -22.96 1.01
N LYS A 12 25.31 -21.93 1.36
CA LYS A 12 25.65 -21.61 2.76
C LYS A 12 24.42 -21.01 3.44
N ARG A 13 23.65 -21.81 4.18
CA ARG A 13 22.64 -21.31 5.12
C ARG A 13 23.34 -20.81 6.38
N SER A 14 23.35 -19.49 6.58
CA SER A 14 23.80 -18.85 7.82
C SER A 14 22.75 -19.10 8.91
N VAL A 15 23.03 -20.02 9.84
CA VAL A 15 22.22 -20.22 11.04
C VAL A 15 22.62 -19.16 12.06
N VAL A 16 21.76 -18.18 12.32
CA VAL A 16 21.98 -17.19 13.39
C VAL A 16 21.64 -17.85 14.72
N ARG A 17 22.68 -18.14 15.51
CA ARG A 17 22.59 -18.57 16.91
C ARG A 17 22.25 -17.36 17.78
N ILE A 18 21.05 -17.31 18.35
CA ILE A 18 20.73 -16.36 19.42
C ILE A 18 21.23 -16.96 20.74
N LEU A 19 22.34 -16.44 21.25
CA LEU A 19 22.86 -16.72 22.58
C LEU A 19 22.46 -15.58 23.52
N ARG A 20 21.37 -15.76 24.27
CA ARG A 20 21.22 -15.20 25.62
C ARG A 20 20.21 -16.04 26.41
N LYS A 21 20.75 -16.87 27.30
CA LYS A 21 20.00 -17.48 28.41
C LYS A 21 19.60 -16.37 29.37
N THR A 22 18.31 -16.16 29.56
CA THR A 22 17.78 -15.60 30.80
C THR A 22 16.50 -16.38 31.07
N SER A 23 16.44 -17.03 32.21
CA SER A 23 15.42 -18.03 32.57
C SER A 23 14.00 -17.50 32.36
N ILE A 24 13.25 -18.16 31.48
CA ILE A 24 11.80 -18.06 31.39
C ILE A 24 11.26 -19.47 31.64
N GLU A 25 11.41 -19.93 32.87
CA GLU A 25 10.55 -20.98 33.41
C GLU A 25 9.51 -20.21 34.24
N ASN A 26 8.25 -20.24 33.80
CA ASN A 26 7.06 -19.61 34.41
C ASN A 26 6.48 -18.33 33.77
N LEU A 27 6.41 -18.24 32.44
CA LEU A 27 5.39 -17.42 31.78
C LEU A 27 4.43 -18.33 31.00
N VAL A 28 3.34 -18.61 31.70
CA VAL A 28 2.05 -19.16 31.24
C VAL A 28 1.84 -18.97 29.74
N SER A 29 1.56 -20.08 29.05
CA SER A 29 0.96 -20.19 27.71
C SER A 29 0.28 -18.88 27.24
N PHE A 30 1.03 -18.04 26.52
CA PHE A 30 0.45 -16.93 25.77
C PHE A 30 -0.16 -17.53 24.52
N ASP A 31 -1.44 -17.85 24.60
CA ASP A 31 -2.22 -18.40 23.50
C ASP A 31 -2.50 -17.28 22.49
N PHE A 32 -1.53 -17.07 21.58
CA PHE A 32 -1.55 -16.00 20.57
C PHE A 32 -2.84 -16.03 19.74
N GLU A 33 -3.39 -17.22 19.48
CA GLU A 33 -4.67 -17.37 18.78
C GLU A 33 -5.85 -16.80 19.59
N LYS A 34 -5.91 -17.05 20.91
CA LYS A 34 -6.94 -16.45 21.77
C LYS A 34 -6.78 -14.94 21.90
N PHE A 35 -5.55 -14.43 21.87
CA PHE A 35 -5.29 -13.00 21.92
C PHE A 35 -5.79 -12.30 20.64
N VAL A 36 -5.45 -12.82 19.46
CA VAL A 36 -5.93 -12.27 18.18
C VAL A 36 -7.45 -12.35 18.06
N PHE A 37 -8.08 -13.46 18.47
CA PHE A 37 -9.54 -13.61 18.40
C PHE A 37 -10.32 -12.71 19.37
N ARG A 38 -9.71 -12.28 20.48
CA ARG A 38 -10.34 -11.41 21.49
C ARG A 38 -9.91 -9.94 21.38
N TRP A 39 -9.04 -9.61 20.44
CA TRP A 39 -8.56 -8.24 20.26
C TRP A 39 -9.61 -7.39 19.54
N ASP A 40 -10.33 -6.59 20.32
CA ASP A 40 -11.19 -5.54 19.79
C ASP A 40 -10.35 -4.31 19.46
N SER A 41 -9.92 -4.21 18.19
CA SER A 41 -9.15 -3.08 17.68
C SER A 41 -9.87 -1.75 17.89
N LYS A 42 -11.20 -1.72 17.80
CA LYS A 42 -11.98 -0.49 17.91
C LYS A 42 -11.98 0.01 19.34
N LYS A 43 -12.16 -0.89 20.31
CA LYS A 43 -12.12 -0.56 21.73
C LYS A 43 -10.77 -0.04 22.19
N HIS A 44 -9.66 -0.56 21.65
CA HIS A 44 -8.31 -0.21 22.12
C HIS A 44 -7.67 0.95 21.35
N ALA A 45 -7.92 1.06 20.04
CA ALA A 45 -7.28 2.06 19.18
C ALA A 45 -8.24 3.07 18.53
N GLY A 46 -9.56 2.87 18.67
CA GLY A 46 -10.59 3.70 18.02
C GLY A 46 -10.83 3.37 16.54
N TYR A 47 -10.09 2.42 15.97
CA TYR A 47 -10.13 2.08 14.55
C TYR A 47 -10.22 0.56 14.33
N ILE A 48 -10.70 0.15 13.16
CA ILE A 48 -10.77 -1.25 12.74
C ILE A 48 -9.83 -1.55 11.57
N GLY A 49 -9.43 -2.80 11.46
CA GLY A 49 -8.56 -3.29 10.38
C GLY A 49 -9.32 -3.74 9.13
N LEU A 50 -8.55 -4.17 8.13
CA LEU A 50 -9.03 -4.84 6.92
C LEU A 50 -8.71 -6.33 7.03
N LYS A 51 -9.61 -7.19 6.55
CA LYS A 51 -9.37 -8.63 6.45
C LYS A 51 -8.31 -8.88 5.39
N ASN A 52 -7.25 -9.59 5.74
CA ASN A 52 -6.29 -10.06 4.75
C ASN A 52 -6.87 -11.27 4.02
N GLN A 53 -6.88 -11.23 2.68
CA GLN A 53 -7.40 -12.30 1.83
C GLN A 53 -6.32 -13.27 1.35
N GLY A 54 -5.09 -13.13 1.86
CA GLY A 54 -3.94 -13.91 1.42
C GLY A 54 -2.71 -13.01 1.35
N ALA A 55 -2.29 -12.65 0.14
CA ALA A 55 -1.13 -11.77 -0.09
C ALA A 55 -1.49 -10.28 -0.20
N THR A 56 -2.72 -9.88 0.17
CA THR A 56 -3.27 -8.53 -0.03
C THR A 56 -2.81 -7.44 0.97
N CYS A 57 -1.75 -7.68 1.74
CA CYS A 57 -1.31 -6.76 2.79
C CYS A 57 -0.91 -5.37 2.24
N TYR A 58 -0.28 -5.32 1.06
CA TYR A 58 0.07 -4.07 0.39
C TYR A 58 -1.16 -3.20 0.08
N MET A 59 -2.23 -3.82 -0.44
CA MET A 59 -3.48 -3.15 -0.72
C MET A 59 -4.12 -2.64 0.58
N ASN A 60 -4.15 -3.45 1.63
CA ASN A 60 -4.73 -3.03 2.91
C ASN A 60 -4.02 -1.80 3.49
N SER A 61 -2.68 -1.74 3.39
CA SER A 61 -1.90 -0.58 3.84
C SER A 61 -2.21 0.69 3.02
N ILE A 62 -2.35 0.57 1.70
CA ILE A 62 -2.78 1.70 0.85
C ILE A 62 -4.19 2.15 1.22
N LEU A 63 -5.13 1.22 1.36
CA LEU A 63 -6.53 1.54 1.66
C LEU A 63 -6.67 2.30 2.98
N GLN A 64 -5.95 1.89 4.03
CA GLN A 64 -5.91 2.62 5.29
C GLN A 64 -5.32 4.02 5.11
N THR A 65 -4.21 4.14 4.37
CA THR A 65 -3.56 5.44 4.11
C THR A 65 -4.48 6.41 3.37
N LEU A 66 -5.18 5.92 2.34
CA LEU A 66 -6.15 6.72 1.58
C LEU A 66 -7.38 7.05 2.42
N TYR A 67 -7.87 6.12 3.25
CA TYR A 67 -9.00 6.35 4.16
C TYR A 67 -8.72 7.48 5.15
N PHE A 68 -7.52 7.53 5.73
CA PHE A 68 -7.13 8.58 6.66
C PHE A 68 -6.85 9.93 5.97
N THR A 69 -6.71 9.95 4.65
CA THR A 69 -6.68 11.19 3.87
C THR A 69 -8.08 11.78 3.78
N THR A 70 -8.49 12.51 4.83
CA THR A 70 -9.89 12.93 5.05
C THR A 70 -10.49 13.71 3.87
N LYS A 71 -9.70 14.54 3.17
CA LYS A 71 -10.15 15.26 1.97
C LYS A 71 -10.51 14.29 0.84
N LEU A 72 -9.65 13.30 0.57
CA LEU A 72 -9.91 12.25 -0.40
C LEU A 72 -11.13 11.41 0.01
N ARG A 73 -11.22 11.00 1.28
CA ARG A 73 -12.35 10.21 1.78
C ARG A 73 -13.70 10.90 1.55
N LYS A 74 -13.80 12.20 1.86
CA LYS A 74 -15.01 12.99 1.61
C LYS A 74 -15.34 13.04 0.12
N ALA A 75 -14.35 13.33 -0.71
CA ALA A 75 -14.55 13.36 -2.16
C ALA A 75 -15.01 12.02 -2.72
N VAL A 76 -14.47 10.89 -2.23
CA VAL A 76 -14.92 9.55 -2.61
C VAL A 76 -16.39 9.34 -2.26
N TYR A 77 -16.89 9.83 -1.12
CA TYR A 77 -18.32 9.74 -0.79
C TYR A 77 -19.21 10.61 -1.70
N ASP A 78 -18.70 11.74 -2.19
CA ASP A 78 -19.43 12.66 -3.06
C ASP A 78 -19.40 12.25 -4.56
N MET A 79 -18.70 11.15 -4.90
CA MET A 79 -18.65 10.65 -6.28
C MET A 79 -20.02 10.14 -6.76
N PRO A 80 -20.46 10.52 -7.96
CA PRO A 80 -21.70 10.01 -8.54
C PRO A 80 -21.51 8.55 -8.95
N VAL A 81 -22.16 7.63 -8.22
CA VAL A 81 -22.16 6.19 -8.53
C VAL A 81 -23.58 5.75 -8.89
N SER A 82 -23.74 5.11 -10.04
CA SER A 82 -24.98 4.41 -10.40
C SER A 82 -25.08 3.11 -9.61
N GLN A 83 -26.29 2.75 -9.15
CA GLN A 83 -26.52 1.48 -8.45
C GLN A 83 -26.47 0.26 -9.40
N ASP A 84 -26.60 0.50 -10.70
CA ASP A 84 -26.77 -0.55 -11.72
C ASP A 84 -25.46 -1.28 -12.08
N ASP A 85 -24.28 -0.69 -11.82
CA ASP A 85 -22.95 -1.27 -12.10
C ASP A 85 -22.23 -1.76 -10.83
N SER A 86 -22.91 -2.61 -10.04
CA SER A 86 -22.50 -2.89 -8.66
C SER A 86 -21.17 -3.66 -8.49
N GLU A 87 -20.75 -4.50 -9.46
CA GLU A 87 -19.64 -5.43 -9.28
C GLU A 87 -18.30 -4.97 -9.87
N ASN A 88 -18.32 -4.18 -10.94
CA ASN A 88 -17.11 -3.72 -11.65
C ASN A 88 -16.79 -2.23 -11.42
N ASN A 89 -17.51 -1.58 -10.49
CA ASN A 89 -17.33 -0.17 -10.19
C ASN A 89 -16.40 0.02 -8.98
N VAL A 90 -15.14 0.35 -9.27
CA VAL A 90 -14.09 0.62 -8.26
C VAL A 90 -14.50 1.75 -7.31
N ALA A 91 -15.13 2.82 -7.81
CA ALA A 91 -15.56 3.94 -6.97
C ALA A 91 -16.60 3.50 -5.92
N LEU A 92 -17.61 2.72 -6.34
CA LEU A 92 -18.61 2.17 -5.44
C LEU A 92 -18.00 1.17 -4.44
N ALA A 93 -17.07 0.33 -4.89
CA ALA A 93 -16.35 -0.58 -4.01
C ALA A 93 -15.51 0.18 -2.96
N MET A 94 -14.87 1.29 -3.36
CA MET A 94 -14.10 2.15 -2.48
C MET A 94 -14.99 2.84 -1.43
N GLN A 95 -16.13 3.40 -1.86
CA GLN A 95 -17.13 3.98 -0.96
C GLN A 95 -17.60 2.98 0.10
N ARG A 96 -17.89 1.74 -0.30
CA ARG A 96 -18.29 0.66 0.62
C ARG A 96 -17.18 0.35 1.64
N VAL A 97 -15.94 0.21 1.19
CA VAL A 97 -14.79 -0.04 2.09
C VAL A 97 -14.61 1.10 3.09
N PHE A 98 -14.67 2.35 2.63
CA PHE A 98 -14.55 3.52 3.51
C PHE A 98 -15.72 3.64 4.48
N TYR A 99 -16.94 3.38 4.02
CA TYR A 99 -18.12 3.38 4.86
C TYR A 99 -18.01 2.33 5.98
N ASP A 100 -17.62 1.10 5.63
CA ASP A 100 -17.45 0.01 6.60
C ASP A 100 -16.32 0.33 7.57
N LEU A 101 -15.19 0.90 7.11
CA LEU A 101 -14.08 1.32 7.99
C LEU A 101 -14.49 2.37 9.02
N GLN A 102 -15.48 3.20 8.68
CA GLN A 102 -15.98 4.24 9.57
C GLN A 102 -17.02 3.73 10.57
N HIS A 103 -17.89 2.79 10.17
CA HIS A 103 -19.07 2.43 10.97
C HIS A 103 -19.03 1.01 11.56
N SER A 104 -18.30 0.07 10.95
CA SER A 104 -18.25 -1.31 11.42
C SER A 104 -17.50 -1.43 12.74
N ASP A 105 -17.85 -2.46 13.52
CA ASP A 105 -17.12 -2.92 14.70
C ASP A 105 -16.22 -4.13 14.38
N ARG A 106 -16.29 -4.64 13.15
CA ARG A 106 -15.57 -5.83 12.69
C ARG A 106 -14.65 -5.49 11.52
N PRO A 107 -13.53 -6.22 11.34
CA PRO A 107 -12.63 -6.01 10.21
C PRO A 107 -13.34 -6.05 8.86
N VAL A 108 -13.01 -5.10 7.97
CA VAL A 108 -13.69 -4.91 6.69
C VAL A 108 -13.14 -5.85 5.62
N GLY A 109 -14.02 -6.46 4.83
CA GLY A 109 -13.62 -7.31 3.70
C GLY A 109 -13.45 -6.51 2.41
N THR A 110 -12.37 -6.76 1.67
CA THR A 110 -12.02 -6.05 0.42
C THR A 110 -12.39 -6.82 -0.85
N LYS A 111 -13.19 -7.89 -0.77
CA LYS A 111 -13.45 -8.84 -1.89
C LYS A 111 -14.13 -8.18 -3.08
N LYS A 112 -15.06 -7.26 -2.81
CA LYS A 112 -15.75 -6.51 -3.87
C LYS A 112 -14.79 -5.54 -4.57
N LEU A 113 -13.80 -5.02 -3.85
CA LEU A 113 -12.81 -4.13 -4.41
C LEU A 113 -11.84 -4.88 -5.33
N THR A 114 -11.29 -6.02 -4.88
CA THR A 114 -10.41 -6.85 -5.74
C THR A 114 -11.15 -7.34 -6.99
N LYS A 115 -12.41 -7.77 -6.84
CA LYS A 115 -13.27 -8.13 -7.98
C LYS A 115 -13.48 -6.96 -8.95
N SER A 116 -13.66 -5.73 -8.43
CA SER A 116 -13.82 -4.54 -9.29
C SER A 116 -12.57 -4.16 -10.08
N PHE A 117 -11.38 -4.61 -9.64
CA PHE A 117 -10.15 -4.53 -10.43
C PHE A 117 -10.02 -5.62 -11.49
N GLY A 118 -10.99 -6.54 -11.57
CA GLY A 118 -10.91 -7.72 -12.41
C GLY A 118 -10.04 -8.83 -11.84
N TRP A 119 -9.61 -8.72 -10.58
CA TRP A 119 -8.74 -9.72 -9.98
C TRP A 119 -9.50 -10.99 -9.65
N ASP A 120 -8.99 -12.12 -10.15
CA ASP A 120 -9.50 -13.43 -9.77
C ASP A 120 -8.98 -13.87 -8.39
N SER A 121 -9.43 -15.04 -7.92
CA SER A 121 -9.01 -15.54 -6.60
C SER A 121 -7.51 -15.88 -6.55
N LEU A 122 -6.86 -16.18 -7.67
CA LEU A 122 -5.43 -16.50 -7.74
C LEU A 122 -4.58 -15.22 -7.69
N GLU A 123 -5.01 -14.17 -8.38
CA GLU A 123 -4.35 -12.85 -8.38
C GLU A 123 -4.33 -12.22 -6.96
N THR A 124 -5.30 -12.52 -6.10
CA THR A 124 -5.26 -12.09 -4.69
C THR A 124 -4.14 -12.73 -3.85
N PHE A 125 -3.49 -13.78 -4.35
CA PHE A 125 -2.30 -14.39 -3.75
C PHE A 125 -0.99 -13.90 -4.37
N MET A 126 -1.05 -13.05 -5.41
CA MET A 126 0.13 -12.43 -6.01
C MET A 126 0.47 -11.12 -5.31
N GLN A 127 1.75 -10.91 -5.03
CA GLN A 127 2.26 -9.64 -4.54
C GLN A 127 2.46 -8.71 -5.73
N HIS A 128 1.74 -7.59 -5.74
CA HIS A 128 1.91 -6.53 -6.71
C HIS A 128 2.84 -5.44 -6.18
N ASP A 129 3.42 -4.66 -7.09
CA ASP A 129 4.12 -3.43 -6.71
C ASP A 129 3.10 -2.46 -6.10
N VAL A 130 3.39 -2.02 -4.88
CA VAL A 130 2.55 -1.11 -4.10
C VAL A 130 2.41 0.24 -4.81
N GLN A 131 3.48 0.71 -5.45
CA GLN A 131 3.48 1.98 -6.19
C GLN A 131 2.57 1.88 -7.42
N GLU A 132 2.63 0.76 -8.14
CA GLU A 132 1.77 0.51 -9.29
C GLU A 132 0.28 0.45 -8.89
N LEU A 133 -0.06 -0.29 -7.83
CA LEU A 133 -1.44 -0.35 -7.34
C LEU A 133 -1.97 1.03 -6.95
N CYS A 134 -1.17 1.82 -6.21
CA CYS A 134 -1.57 3.14 -5.76
C CYS A 134 -1.89 4.05 -6.95
N ARG A 135 -1.03 4.04 -7.97
CA ARG A 135 -1.22 4.82 -9.19
C ARG A 135 -2.47 4.38 -9.95
N VAL A 136 -2.65 3.08 -10.19
CA VAL A 136 -3.83 2.55 -10.89
C VAL A 136 -5.12 2.88 -10.17
N LEU A 137 -5.14 2.79 -8.83
CA LEU A 137 -6.31 3.13 -8.02
C LEU A 137 -6.62 4.62 -8.09
N LEU A 138 -5.62 5.50 -7.92
CA LEU A 138 -5.80 6.95 -7.99
C LEU A 138 -6.23 7.40 -9.39
N ASP A 139 -5.64 6.85 -10.44
CA ASP A 139 -6.00 7.17 -11.84
C ASP A 139 -7.45 6.74 -12.14
N ASN A 140 -7.87 5.57 -11.64
CA ASN A 140 -9.25 5.10 -11.79
C ASN A 140 -10.23 6.04 -11.07
N LEU A 141 -9.93 6.40 -9.83
CA LEU A 141 -10.74 7.33 -9.05
C LEU A 141 -10.79 8.72 -9.73
N GLU A 142 -9.66 9.26 -10.16
CA GLU A 142 -9.59 10.57 -10.85
C GLU A 142 -10.45 10.54 -12.11
N SER A 143 -10.35 9.47 -12.92
CA SER A 143 -11.18 9.29 -14.11
C SER A 143 -12.69 9.27 -13.80
N LYS A 144 -13.08 8.62 -12.71
CA LYS A 144 -14.49 8.56 -12.25
C LYS A 144 -14.97 9.83 -11.56
N MET A 145 -14.07 10.68 -11.07
CA MET A 145 -14.39 12.00 -10.52
C MET A 145 -14.59 13.06 -11.60
N LYS A 146 -14.17 12.82 -12.85
CA LYS A 146 -14.37 13.77 -13.96
C LYS A 146 -15.85 14.10 -14.15
N LYS A 147 -16.15 15.37 -14.47
CA LYS A 147 -17.51 15.89 -14.65
C LYS A 147 -18.37 15.79 -13.38
N SER A 148 -17.75 15.73 -12.20
CA SER A 148 -18.42 15.78 -10.90
C SER A 148 -17.91 16.96 -10.07
N PRO A 149 -18.58 17.33 -8.98
CA PRO A 149 -18.13 18.41 -8.10
C PRO A 149 -16.74 18.20 -7.47
N VAL A 150 -16.20 16.98 -7.56
CA VAL A 150 -14.94 16.56 -6.93
C VAL A 150 -13.83 16.25 -7.92
N GLU A 151 -13.98 16.62 -9.20
CA GLU A 151 -13.05 16.34 -10.31
C GLU A 151 -11.58 16.60 -9.98
N ASP A 152 -11.26 17.78 -9.45
CA ASP A 152 -9.87 18.19 -9.22
C ASP A 152 -9.29 17.70 -7.88
N THR A 153 -10.01 16.85 -7.12
CA THR A 153 -9.56 16.48 -5.77
C THR A 153 -8.22 15.77 -5.77
N ILE A 154 -8.06 14.74 -6.62
CA ILE A 154 -6.84 13.93 -6.67
C ILE A 154 -5.65 14.75 -7.18
N PRO A 155 -5.76 15.50 -8.29
CA PRO A 155 -4.71 16.42 -8.72
C PRO A 155 -4.32 17.42 -7.63
N ASN A 156 -5.29 18.05 -6.96
CA ASN A 156 -5.01 19.04 -5.92
C ASN A 156 -4.34 18.47 -4.66
N LEU A 157 -4.51 17.17 -4.40
CA LEU A 157 -3.91 16.50 -3.23
C LEU A 157 -2.54 15.92 -3.52
N PHE A 158 -2.32 15.37 -4.71
CA PHE A 158 -1.18 14.49 -4.98
C PHE A 158 -0.30 14.94 -6.15
N ARG A 159 -0.79 15.80 -7.05
CA ARG A 159 -0.03 16.20 -8.24
C ARG A 159 0.99 17.29 -7.89
N GLY A 160 2.26 17.01 -8.18
CA GLY A 160 3.33 17.99 -8.26
C GLY A 160 3.79 18.22 -9.70
N VAL A 161 4.67 19.20 -9.91
CA VAL A 161 5.32 19.45 -11.21
C VAL A 161 6.83 19.38 -11.01
N MET A 162 7.50 18.56 -11.82
CA MET A 162 8.94 18.44 -11.86
C MET A 162 9.46 19.09 -13.14
N LYS A 163 10.55 19.85 -13.03
CA LYS A 163 11.22 20.45 -14.19
C LYS A 163 12.60 19.84 -14.38
N SER A 164 12.76 19.15 -15.50
CA SER A 164 14.02 18.53 -15.92
C SER A 164 14.77 19.47 -16.84
N TYR A 165 16.05 19.74 -16.54
CA TYR A 165 16.90 20.63 -17.33
C TYR A 165 18.09 19.86 -17.90
N ILE A 166 18.41 20.11 -19.17
CA ILE A 166 19.58 19.59 -19.87
C ILE A 166 20.37 20.79 -20.38
N ARG A 167 21.60 20.95 -19.91
CA ARG A 167 22.52 21.99 -20.36
C ARG A 167 23.77 21.36 -20.94
N CYS A 168 24.14 21.75 -22.16
CA CYS A 168 25.40 21.32 -22.76
C CYS A 168 26.57 22.07 -22.11
N THR A 169 27.68 21.39 -21.82
CA THR A 169 28.86 22.02 -21.20
C THR A 169 29.69 22.81 -22.22
N ASN A 170 29.72 22.34 -23.48
CA ASN A 170 30.64 22.85 -24.51
C ASN A 170 29.93 23.68 -25.60
N VAL A 171 28.61 23.85 -25.50
CA VAL A 171 27.78 24.59 -26.45
C VAL A 171 26.73 25.37 -25.64
N SER A 172 26.38 26.58 -26.08
CA SER A 172 25.33 27.41 -25.49
C SER A 172 23.93 26.88 -25.83
N PHE A 173 23.63 25.69 -25.33
CA PHE A 173 22.32 25.04 -25.50
C PHE A 173 21.79 24.60 -24.14
N GLU A 174 20.55 24.98 -23.87
CA GLU A 174 19.78 24.56 -22.69
C GLU A 174 18.37 24.18 -23.13
N SER A 175 17.90 23.03 -22.63
CA SER A 175 16.54 22.55 -22.80
C SER A 175 15.94 22.27 -21.44
N SER A 176 14.64 22.55 -21.29
CA SER A 176 13.90 22.23 -20.07
C SER A 176 12.54 21.63 -20.40
N LYS A 177 12.10 20.66 -19.60
CA LYS A 177 10.81 20.00 -19.74
C LYS A 177 10.12 19.97 -18.38
N GLU A 178 8.86 20.39 -18.34
CA GLU A 178 8.01 20.29 -17.15
C GLU A 178 7.07 19.09 -17.30
N GLU A 179 7.02 18.24 -16.27
CA GLU A 179 6.21 17.03 -16.24
C GLU A 179 5.50 16.90 -14.89
N PRO A 180 4.21 16.52 -14.86
CA PRO A 180 3.51 16.25 -13.62
C PRO A 180 3.99 14.94 -13.00
N PHE A 181 4.00 14.87 -11.67
CA PHE A 181 4.25 13.63 -10.93
C PHE A 181 3.25 13.47 -9.77
N TYR A 182 3.02 12.23 -9.34
CA TYR A 182 2.14 11.89 -8.21
C TYR A 182 2.89 11.19 -7.07
N ASP A 183 4.09 10.66 -7.37
CA ASP A 183 5.00 10.07 -6.42
C ASP A 183 6.45 10.45 -6.74
N ILE A 184 7.32 10.34 -5.74
CA ILE A 184 8.76 10.59 -5.87
C ILE A 184 9.48 9.33 -5.41
N GLN A 185 10.26 8.74 -6.31
CA GLN A 185 11.11 7.61 -5.99
C GLN A 185 12.44 8.11 -5.41
N LEU A 186 12.75 7.66 -4.19
CA LEU A 186 14.00 8.01 -3.53
C LEU A 186 14.98 6.83 -3.54
N ASN A 187 16.20 7.08 -4.02
CA ASN A 187 17.27 6.10 -3.88
C ASN A 187 17.82 6.10 -2.45
N ILE A 188 17.67 4.97 -1.76
CA ILE A 188 18.05 4.82 -0.36
C ILE A 188 19.48 4.29 -0.15
N LYS A 189 20.12 3.73 -1.18
CA LYS A 189 21.41 3.05 -1.03
C LYS A 189 22.53 4.08 -0.73
N GLY A 190 23.15 3.97 0.44
CA GLY A 190 24.31 4.79 0.82
C GLY A 190 23.98 6.22 1.33
N LYS A 191 22.75 6.46 1.78
CA LYS A 191 22.31 7.74 2.35
C LYS A 191 22.13 7.62 3.88
N ASN A 192 22.36 8.69 4.64
CA ASN A 192 22.35 8.70 6.11
C ASN A 192 20.96 9.04 6.68
N ASN A 193 20.57 8.37 7.78
CA ASN A 193 19.21 8.35 8.35
C ASN A 193 18.56 9.73 8.63
N SER A 194 19.35 10.80 8.75
CA SER A 194 18.88 12.15 9.09
C SER A 194 18.09 12.85 7.97
N GLU A 195 18.26 12.47 6.70
CA GLU A 195 17.53 13.09 5.58
C GLU A 195 16.14 12.46 5.34
N TYR A 196 15.89 11.26 5.86
CA TYR A 196 14.69 10.48 5.56
C TYR A 196 13.48 10.82 6.44
N ASN A 197 13.70 11.34 7.65
CA ASN A 197 12.61 11.69 8.57
C ASN A 197 11.68 12.79 8.03
N LYS A 198 12.08 13.49 6.96
CA LYS A 198 11.30 14.53 6.30
C LYS A 198 10.56 14.05 5.05
N VAL A 199 10.90 12.89 4.51
CA VAL A 199 10.28 12.40 3.27
C VAL A 199 9.19 11.40 3.59
N SER A 200 8.01 11.97 3.84
CA SER A 200 6.69 11.41 3.59
C SER A 200 6.45 9.97 4.06
N VAL A 201 5.93 9.91 5.29
CA VAL A 201 4.91 9.04 5.90
C VAL A 201 4.17 8.03 4.99
N PHE A 202 3.96 8.29 3.70
CA PHE A 202 3.28 7.38 2.78
C PHE A 202 4.04 6.05 2.55
N CYS A 203 5.37 6.07 2.55
CA CYS A 203 6.19 4.87 2.31
C CYS A 203 6.51 4.09 3.60
N LEU A 204 6.52 4.77 4.75
CA LEU A 204 6.78 4.15 6.06
C LEU A 204 5.60 3.31 6.56
N PHE A 205 4.36 3.69 6.24
CA PHE A 205 3.17 2.94 6.66
C PHE A 205 3.13 1.50 6.11
N VAL A 206 3.72 1.25 4.93
CA VAL A 206 3.73 -0.09 4.31
C VAL A 206 4.75 -1.02 4.97
N LYS A 207 5.87 -0.49 5.48
CA LYS A 207 6.89 -1.31 6.15
C LYS A 207 6.54 -1.68 7.59
N SER A 208 5.75 -0.86 8.30
CA SER A 208 5.43 -1.10 9.71
C SER A 208 4.35 -2.17 9.95
N PHE A 209 3.68 -2.67 8.92
CA PHE A 209 2.65 -3.73 9.04
C PHE A 209 3.09 -5.10 8.50
N LEU A 210 4.38 -5.27 8.20
CA LEU A 210 4.97 -6.51 7.64
C LEU A 210 5.82 -7.30 8.65
N VAL A 211 5.55 -7.18 9.95
CA VAL A 211 6.10 -8.07 10.99
C VAL A 211 4.97 -8.60 11.85
#